data_AF-A0A6N3EUY6-F1
#
_entry.id   AF-A0A6N3EUY6-F1
#
_cell.length_a   1.000
_cell.length_b   1.000
_cell.length_c   1.000
_cell.angle_alpha   90.00
_cell.angle_beta   90.00
_cell.angle_gamma   90.00
#
_symmetry.space_group_name_H-M   'P 1'
#
loop_
_entity.id
_entity.type
_entity.pdbx_description
1 polymer ?
#
loop_
_entity_poly.entity_id
_entity_poly.type
_entity_poly.pdbx_seq_one_letter_code
_entity_poly.pdbx_strand_id
1 'polypeptide(L)'
;MTAAITESEMREKVKANLSIHDTAQELVISDVILAMCDYCNLPSEHIPDVLEPLIRKKVKGILDYEAANGTGYHPEVKSIKEGDGSVEWVQTDGNTKATIYGLSEADKQALRRHRRLRGYVL
;
A
#
# COMPACT_ATOMS: atom_id res chain seq x y z
N MET A 1 -20.67 5.71 -15.98
CA MET A 1 -20.21 6.87 -15.19
C MET A 1 -19.49 6.33 -13.98
N THR A 2 -18.17 6.46 -13.89
CA THR A 2 -17.44 6.16 -12.65
C THR A 2 -17.71 7.29 -11.68
N ALA A 3 -18.35 7.00 -10.55
CA ALA A 3 -18.41 7.95 -9.45
C ALA A 3 -16.97 8.21 -8.97
N ALA A 4 -16.65 9.48 -8.80
CA ALA A 4 -15.37 9.91 -8.26
C ALA A 4 -15.64 10.51 -6.89
N ILE A 5 -14.77 10.19 -5.95
CA ILE A 5 -14.90 10.57 -4.56
C ILE A 5 -13.63 11.26 -4.08
N THR A 6 -13.75 11.98 -2.99
CA THR A 6 -12.61 12.63 -2.33
C THR A 6 -11.77 11.61 -1.55
N GLU A 7 -10.53 11.96 -1.21
CA GLU A 7 -9.66 11.17 -0.33
C GLU A 7 -10.34 10.78 0.99
N SER A 8 -11.08 11.69 1.61
CA SER A 8 -11.77 11.42 2.88
C SER A 8 -12.88 10.38 2.71
N GLU A 9 -13.70 10.51 1.67
CA GLU A 9 -14.76 9.54 1.35
C GLU A 9 -14.17 8.17 0.98
N MET A 10 -13.04 8.16 0.26
CA MET A 10 -12.30 6.95 -0.10
C MET A 10 -11.77 6.25 1.16
N ARG A 11 -11.20 7.01 2.10
CA ARG A 11 -10.74 6.52 3.40
C ARG A 11 -11.88 5.93 4.22
N GLU A 12 -13.01 6.62 4.32
CA GLU A 12 -14.18 6.13 5.05
C GLU A 12 -14.75 4.84 4.45
N LYS A 13 -14.86 4.76 3.11
CA LYS A 13 -15.27 3.54 2.41
C LYS A 13 -14.34 2.36 2.72
N VAL A 14 -13.03 2.57 2.63
CA VAL A 14 -12.04 1.52 2.90
C VAL A 14 -12.10 1.09 4.37
N LYS A 15 -12.21 2.04 5.29
CA LYS A 15 -12.33 1.79 6.73
C LYS A 15 -13.58 0.95 7.05
N ALA A 16 -14.73 1.33 6.50
CA ALA A 16 -15.98 0.61 6.67
C ALA A 16 -15.89 -0.82 6.12
N ASN A 17 -15.33 -0.99 4.91
CA ASN A 17 -15.19 -2.30 4.26
C ASN A 17 -14.17 -3.22 4.94
N LEU A 18 -13.17 -2.68 5.63
CA LEU A 18 -12.20 -3.45 6.41
C LEU A 18 -12.63 -3.63 7.89
N SER A 19 -13.75 -3.03 8.31
CA SER A 19 -14.22 -3.05 9.70
C SER A 19 -13.15 -2.55 10.69
N ILE A 20 -12.41 -1.51 10.29
CA ILE A 20 -11.35 -0.92 11.11
C ILE A 20 -11.97 0.12 12.05
N HIS A 21 -11.79 -0.06 13.35
CA HIS A 21 -12.30 0.86 14.38
C HIS A 21 -11.21 1.74 15.00
N ASP A 22 -9.94 1.38 14.82
CA ASP A 22 -8.79 2.07 15.41
C ASP A 22 -8.33 3.25 14.52
N THR A 23 -7.94 4.36 15.16
CA THR A 23 -7.43 5.56 14.49
C THR A 23 -5.97 5.40 14.04
N ALA A 24 -5.21 4.48 14.64
CA ALA A 24 -3.81 4.23 14.25
C ALA A 24 -3.67 3.80 12.78
N GLN A 25 -4.67 3.11 12.25
CA GLN A 25 -4.68 2.59 10.88
C GLN A 25 -5.19 3.62 9.86
N GLU A 26 -5.74 4.75 10.30
CA GLU A 26 -6.24 5.82 9.40
C GLU A 26 -5.09 6.49 8.63
N LEU A 27 -3.94 6.65 9.27
CA LEU A 27 -2.74 7.18 8.62
C LEU A 27 -2.26 6.24 7.51
N VAL A 28 -2.22 4.94 7.77
CA VAL A 28 -1.83 3.93 6.77
C VAL A 28 -2.76 3.96 5.55
N ILE A 29 -4.08 4.07 5.77
CA ILE A 29 -5.04 4.20 4.68
C ILE A 29 -4.76 5.46 3.85
N SER A 30 -4.53 6.59 4.53
CA SER A 30 -4.28 7.89 3.87
C SER A 30 -3.00 7.85 3.04
N ASP A 31 -1.92 7.29 3.58
CA ASP A 31 -0.63 7.15 2.89
C ASP A 31 -0.75 6.29 1.63
N VAL A 32 -1.49 5.17 1.70
CA VAL A 32 -1.74 4.30 0.55
C VAL A 32 -2.57 5.03 -0.52
N ILE A 33 -3.60 5.77 -0.12
CA ILE A 33 -4.42 6.56 -1.06
C ILE A 33 -3.55 7.57 -1.80
N LEU A 34 -2.75 8.36 -1.07
CA LEU A 34 -1.87 9.37 -1.65
C LEU A 34 -0.84 8.74 -2.60
N ALA A 35 -0.18 7.65 -2.19
CA ALA A 35 0.79 6.96 -3.04
C ALA A 35 0.16 6.46 -4.36
N MET A 36 -1.08 5.97 -4.31
CA MET A 36 -1.81 5.51 -5.50
C MET A 36 -2.27 6.67 -6.38
N CYS A 37 -2.68 7.80 -5.78
CA CYS A 37 -3.04 9.02 -6.52
C CYS A 37 -1.82 9.60 -7.23
N ASP A 38 -0.69 9.72 -6.55
CA ASP A 38 0.59 10.19 -7.08
C ASP A 38 1.03 9.33 -8.27
N TYR A 39 1.01 8.00 -8.11
CA TYR A 39 1.38 7.10 -9.20
C TYR A 39 0.44 7.20 -10.40
N CYS A 40 -0.86 7.37 -10.17
CA CYS A 40 -1.86 7.47 -11.22
C CYS A 40 -2.00 8.88 -11.83
N ASN A 41 -1.32 9.89 -11.28
CA ASN A 41 -1.52 11.31 -11.59
C ASN A 41 -2.99 11.74 -11.42
N LEU A 42 -3.61 11.37 -10.29
CA LEU A 42 -4.98 11.72 -9.95
C LEU A 42 -4.98 12.79 -8.86
N PRO A 43 -5.82 13.83 -8.95
CA PRO A 43 -5.99 14.76 -7.85
C PRO A 43 -6.73 14.05 -6.70
N SER A 44 -6.34 14.37 -5.46
CA SER A 44 -6.92 13.78 -4.24
C SER A 44 -8.42 14.05 -4.07
N GLU A 45 -8.96 15.03 -4.78
CA GLU A 45 -10.39 15.38 -4.80
C GLU A 45 -11.21 14.54 -5.78
N HIS A 46 -10.57 13.80 -6.69
CA HIS A 46 -11.26 13.06 -7.75
C HIS A 46 -10.65 11.67 -7.96
N ILE A 47 -10.89 10.81 -6.98
CA ILE A 47 -10.44 9.41 -6.97
C ILE A 47 -11.55 8.54 -7.55
N PRO A 48 -11.30 7.80 -8.64
CA PRO A 48 -12.29 6.88 -9.19
C PRO A 48 -12.64 5.75 -8.21
N ASP A 49 -13.93 5.47 -8.02
CA ASP A 49 -14.43 4.39 -7.15
C ASP A 49 -13.84 3.00 -7.51
N VAL A 50 -13.46 2.79 -8.76
CA VAL A 50 -12.83 1.55 -9.24
C VAL A 50 -11.47 1.28 -8.60
N LEU A 51 -10.82 2.28 -7.98
CA LEU A 51 -9.59 2.10 -7.23
C LEU A 51 -9.81 1.57 -5.81
N GLU A 52 -11.05 1.62 -5.30
CA GLU A 52 -11.38 1.14 -3.94
C GLU A 52 -10.85 -0.27 -3.65
N PRO A 53 -11.09 -1.28 -4.52
CA PRO A 53 -10.66 -2.64 -4.22
C PRO A 53 -9.14 -2.78 -4.21
N LEU A 54 -8.43 -1.97 -5.00
CA LEU A 54 -6.97 -1.97 -5.05
C LEU A 54 -6.39 -1.35 -3.77
N ILE A 55 -6.91 -0.19 -3.35
CA ILE A 55 -6.52 0.47 -2.10
C ILE A 55 -6.81 -0.46 -0.92
N ARG A 56 -8.03 -0.99 -0.85
CA ARG A 56 -8.45 -1.92 0.20
C ARG A 56 -7.54 -3.13 0.30
N LYS A 57 -7.22 -3.77 -0.83
CA LYS A 57 -6.35 -4.95 -0.87
C LYS A 57 -4.93 -4.61 -0.37
N LYS A 58 -4.41 -3.44 -0.75
CA LYS A 58 -3.08 -2.99 -0.32
C LYS A 58 -3.05 -2.69 1.18
N VAL A 59 -4.00 -1.92 1.69
CA VAL A 59 -4.13 -1.65 3.13
C VAL A 59 -4.24 -2.94 3.92
N LYS A 60 -5.12 -3.87 3.49
CA LYS A 60 -5.26 -5.17 4.15
C LYS A 60 -3.92 -5.92 4.20
N GLY A 61 -3.17 -5.92 3.10
CA GLY A 61 -1.86 -6.57 3.06
C GLY A 61 -0.86 -5.99 4.07
N ILE A 62 -0.87 -4.67 4.28
CA ILE A 62 -0.03 -4.01 5.29
C ILE A 62 -0.48 -4.41 6.70
N LEU A 63 -1.79 -4.42 6.98
CA LEU A 63 -2.32 -4.81 8.28
C LEU A 63 -2.07 -6.28 8.62
N ASP A 64 -2.27 -7.17 7.65
CA ASP A 64 -1.98 -8.60 7.80
C ASP A 64 -0.48 -8.82 8.09
N TYR A 65 0.41 -8.04 7.45
CA TYR A 65 1.84 -8.06 7.73
C TYR A 65 2.18 -7.57 9.14
N GLU A 66 1.61 -6.44 9.58
CA GLU A 66 1.84 -5.89 10.92
C GLU A 66 1.28 -6.81 12.01
N ALA A 67 0.14 -7.48 11.77
CA ALA A 67 -0.43 -8.44 12.70
C ALA A 67 0.45 -9.69 12.87
N ALA A 68 1.10 -10.15 11.79
CA ALA A 68 1.96 -11.33 11.81
C ALA A 68 3.38 -11.05 12.36
N ASN A 69 3.91 -9.85 12.12
CA ASN A 69 5.31 -9.53 12.39
C ASN A 69 5.53 -8.44 13.45
N GLY A 70 4.47 -7.78 13.91
CA GLY A 70 4.56 -6.58 14.74
C GLY A 70 4.67 -5.30 13.92
N THR A 71 4.56 -4.15 14.59
CA THR A 71 4.68 -2.84 13.93
C THR A 71 6.13 -2.55 13.57
N GLY A 72 6.39 -2.22 12.30
CA GLY A 72 7.71 -1.87 11.81
C GLY A 72 8.38 -2.95 10.96
N TYR A 73 9.67 -2.73 10.69
CA TYR A 73 10.45 -3.58 9.79
C TYR A 73 11.07 -4.73 10.56
N HIS A 74 10.75 -5.96 10.19
CA HIS A 74 11.40 -7.17 10.69
C HIS A 74 12.20 -7.82 9.56
N PRO A 75 13.54 -7.87 9.65
CA PRO A 75 14.33 -8.59 8.66
C PRO A 75 14.04 -10.09 8.76
N GLU A 76 13.74 -10.72 7.62
CA GLU A 76 13.62 -12.18 7.55
C GLU A 76 15.02 -12.83 7.62
N VAL A 77 15.16 -13.89 8.42
CA VAL A 77 16.41 -14.66 8.53
C VAL A 77 16.55 -15.54 7.29
N LYS A 78 17.63 -15.37 6.51
CA LYS A 78 17.86 -16.17 5.29
C LYS A 78 18.23 -17.62 5.62
N SER A 79 19.10 -17.79 6.61
CA SER A 79 19.61 -19.09 7.04
C SER A 79 20.31 -18.95 8.39
N ILE A 80 20.15 -19.95 9.25
CA ILE A 80 20.96 -20.14 10.45
C ILE A 80 21.89 -21.31 10.15
N LYS A 81 23.21 -21.07 10.10
CA LYS A 81 24.20 -22.15 10.04
C LYS A 81 24.59 -22.49 11.46
N GLU A 82 24.16 -23.66 11.93
CA GLU A 82 24.50 -24.15 13.26
C GLU A 82 25.99 -24.55 13.29
N GLY A 83 26.82 -23.73 13.94
CA GLY A 83 28.26 -24.01 14.11
C GLY A 83 29.19 -22.80 14.02
N ASP A 84 28.73 -21.68 13.48
CA ASP A 84 29.46 -20.41 13.47
C ASP A 84 28.49 -19.31 13.97
N GLY A 85 28.94 -18.41 14.84
CA GLY A 85 28.10 -17.40 15.51
C GLY A 85 27.55 -16.30 14.59
N SER A 86 27.34 -16.60 13.32
CA SER A 86 26.98 -15.65 12.26
C SER A 86 25.57 -15.94 11.73
N VAL A 87 24.68 -14.95 11.88
CA VAL A 87 23.35 -14.95 11.27
C VAL A 87 23.42 -14.17 9.95
N GLU A 88 23.09 -14.83 8.83
CA GLU A 88 22.93 -14.15 7.53
C GLU A 88 21.48 -13.67 7.37
N TRP A 89 21.30 -12.35 7.37
CA TRP A 89 20.02 -11.69 7.10
C TRP A 89 19.84 -11.48 5.60
N VAL A 90 18.65 -11.74 5.06
CA VAL A 90 18.32 -11.36 3.68
C VAL A 90 17.33 -10.23 3.64
N GLN A 91 17.79 -9.13 3.02
CA GLN A 91 16.91 -8.21 2.36
C GLN A 91 16.73 -8.68 0.93
N THR A 92 15.54 -9.19 0.62
CA THR A 92 15.11 -9.39 -0.77
C THR A 92 14.17 -8.23 -1.11
N ASP A 93 14.10 -7.83 -2.38
CA ASP A 93 13.19 -6.76 -2.82
C ASP A 93 11.70 -7.02 -2.47
N GLY A 94 11.34 -8.23 -2.03
CA GLY A 94 9.99 -8.62 -1.59
C GLY A 94 9.66 -8.38 -0.11
N ASN A 95 10.65 -8.18 0.77
CA ASN A 95 10.44 -8.15 2.24
C ASN A 95 10.95 -6.87 2.92
N THR A 96 11.33 -5.84 2.15
CA THR A 96 11.72 -4.56 2.74
C THR A 96 10.51 -3.73 3.16
N LYS A 97 10.69 -2.86 4.17
CA LYS A 97 9.67 -1.87 4.57
C LYS A 97 9.17 -1.05 3.38
N ALA A 98 10.07 -0.68 2.47
CA ALA A 98 9.72 0.09 1.28
C ALA A 98 8.81 -0.70 0.33
N THR A 99 8.96 -2.02 0.23
CA THR A 99 8.11 -2.89 -0.59
C THR A 99 6.74 -3.16 0.04
N ILE A 100 6.70 -3.30 1.38
CA ILE A 100 5.48 -3.60 2.12
C ILE A 100 4.56 -2.37 2.16
N TYR A 101 5.10 -1.24 2.61
CA TYR A 101 4.35 0.01 2.77
C TYR A 101 4.26 0.81 1.45
N GLY A 102 5.20 0.63 0.52
CA GLY A 102 5.16 1.25 -0.80
C GLY A 102 4.41 0.41 -1.84
N LEU A 103 4.17 0.98 -3.02
CA LEU A 103 3.54 0.27 -4.13
C LEU A 103 4.50 -0.77 -4.73
N SER A 104 4.11 -2.04 -4.67
CA SER A 104 4.84 -3.14 -5.31
C SER A 104 4.71 -3.07 -6.83
N GLU A 105 5.54 -3.82 -7.56
CA GLU A 105 5.42 -3.90 -9.03
C GLU A 105 4.06 -4.50 -9.47
N ALA A 106 3.50 -5.43 -8.69
CA ALA A 106 2.16 -5.96 -8.94
C ALA A 106 1.08 -4.88 -8.75
N ASP A 107 1.18 -4.07 -7.70
CA ASP A 107 0.27 -2.94 -7.45
C ASP A 107 0.34 -1.93 -8.62
N LYS A 108 1.56 -1.57 -9.01
CA LYS A 108 1.83 -0.67 -10.16
C LYS A 108 1.26 -1.23 -11.45
N GLN A 109 1.36 -2.54 -11.69
CA GLN A 109 0.83 -3.18 -12.89
C GLN A 109 -0.71 -3.11 -12.96
N ALA A 110 -1.39 -3.31 -11.83
CA ALA A 110 -2.84 -3.13 -11.74
C ALA A 110 -3.25 -1.66 -11.97
N LEU A 111 -2.48 -0.73 -11.40
CA LEU A 111 -2.74 0.71 -11.50
C LEU A 111 -2.42 1.32 -12.87
N ARG A 112 -1.57 0.69 -13.70
CA ARG A 112 -1.22 1.19 -15.04
C ARG A 112 -2.44 1.49 -15.90
N ARG A 113 -3.54 0.74 -15.73
CA ARG A 113 -4.79 0.93 -16.48
C ARG A 113 -5.56 2.18 -16.08
N HIS A 114 -5.32 2.69 -14.87
CA HIS A 114 -5.97 3.86 -14.29
C HIS A 114 -5.07 5.11 -14.33
N ARG A 115 -3.79 4.93 -14.67
CA ARG A 115 -2.80 6.00 -14.74
C ARG A 115 -3.09 6.93 -15.91
N ARG A 116 -3.24 8.23 -15.61
CA ARG A 116 -3.36 9.27 -16.64
C ARG A 116 -1.97 9.67 -17.13
N LEU A 117 -1.81 9.74 -18.44
CA LEU A 117 -0.59 10.31 -19.05
C LEU A 117 -0.60 11.81 -18.76
N ARG A 118 0.49 12.31 -18.17
CA ARG A 118 0.70 13.74 -17.96
C ARG A 118 0.93 14.37 -19.33
N GLY A 119 -0.10 15.03 -19.87
CA GLY A 119 0.07 15.88 -21.04
C GLY A 119 0.96 17.05 -20.64
N TYR A 120 2.13 17.17 -21.27
CA TYR A 120 2.84 18.45 -21.25
C TYR A 120 1.96 19.44 -22.03
N VAL A 121 1.42 20.43 -21.34
CA VAL A 121 0.87 21.62 -21.99
C VAL A 121 2.09 22.37 -22.53
N LEU A 122 2.25 22.40 -23.85
CA LEU A 122 3.23 23.24 -24.56
C LEU A 122 2.86 24.71 -24.40
#